data_AF-A0A4Q5SX92-F1
#
_entry.id   AF-A0A4Q5SX92-F1
#
_cell.length_a   1.000
_cell.length_b   1.000
_cell.length_c   1.000
_cell.angle_alpha   90.00
_cell.angle_beta   90.00
_cell.angle_gamma   90.00
#
_symmetry.space_group_name_H-M   'P 1'
#
loop_
_entity.id
_entity.type
_entity.pdbx_description
1 polymer ?
#
loop_
_entity_poly.entity_id
_entity_poly.type
_entity_poly.pdbx_seq_one_letter_code
_entity_poly.pdbx_strand_id
1 'polypeptide(L)'
;MATITNTPKSYVRQTVQTTFVAQQPVTAMGRFMNWCANQEQYRFGWLAAVIAIHGCALTPITLFAIILSGSSIALWATALVAMCAALVSNLAAQPTKVTIPIFFVSILVDVAIIVACLMHGFNIAGTYI
;
A
#
# COMPACT_ATOMS: atom_id res chain seq x y z
N MET A 1 57.35 29.86 -54.69
CA MET A 1 56.34 30.69 -54.01
C MET A 1 55.22 29.76 -53.57
N ALA A 2 55.19 29.37 -52.29
CA ALA A 2 54.21 28.41 -51.78
C ALA A 2 53.04 29.17 -51.16
N THR A 3 51.84 28.99 -51.70
CA THR A 3 50.60 29.62 -51.23
C THR A 3 50.04 28.81 -50.06
N ILE A 4 49.96 29.42 -48.87
CA ILE A 4 49.36 28.83 -47.67
C ILE A 4 47.86 29.13 -47.70
N THR A 5 47.02 28.12 -47.95
CA THR A 5 45.56 28.20 -47.81
C THR A 5 45.15 27.99 -46.36
N ASN A 6 44.69 29.06 -45.69
CA ASN A 6 44.05 28.98 -44.38
C ASN A 6 42.57 28.62 -44.55
N THR A 7 42.19 27.40 -44.17
CA THR A 7 40.77 26.98 -44.11
C THR A 7 40.13 27.51 -42.83
N PRO A 8 39.05 28.31 -42.91
CA PRO A 8 38.37 28.81 -41.71
C PRO A 8 37.64 27.64 -41.02
N LYS A 9 37.96 27.41 -39.74
CA LYS A 9 37.24 26.44 -38.91
C LYS A 9 35.87 27.00 -38.57
N SER A 10 34.83 26.39 -39.13
CA SER A 10 33.43 26.73 -38.84
C SER A 10 33.00 26.03 -37.55
N TYR A 11 32.71 26.79 -36.49
CA TYR A 11 32.20 26.26 -35.24
C TYR A 11 30.67 26.25 -35.28
N VAL A 12 30.07 25.06 -35.33
CA VAL A 12 28.61 24.90 -35.25
C VAL A 12 28.19 25.06 -33.79
N ARG A 13 27.52 26.18 -33.47
CA ARG A 13 26.95 26.43 -32.14
C ARG A 13 25.68 25.62 -31.99
N GLN A 14 25.80 24.40 -31.47
CA GLN A 14 24.65 23.53 -31.21
C GLN A 14 23.91 24.00 -29.95
N THR A 15 22.88 24.82 -30.14
CA THR A 15 21.93 25.16 -29.07
C THR A 15 20.98 23.98 -28.87
N VAL A 16 21.29 23.12 -27.90
CA VAL A 16 20.37 22.07 -27.46
C VAL A 16 19.20 22.77 -26.76
N GLN A 17 18.00 22.73 -27.34
CA GLN A 17 16.81 23.20 -26.65
C GLN A 17 16.53 22.29 -25.46
N THR A 18 16.88 22.75 -24.26
CA THR A 18 16.48 22.09 -23.02
C THR A 18 15.04 22.47 -22.73
N THR A 19 14.09 21.66 -23.19
CA THR A 19 12.70 21.74 -22.74
C THR A 19 12.67 21.39 -21.26
N PHE A 20 12.64 22.39 -20.40
CA PHE A 20 12.42 22.20 -18.97
C PHE A 20 10.98 21.76 -18.77
N VAL A 21 10.76 20.46 -18.64
CA VAL A 21 9.49 19.94 -18.14
C VAL A 21 9.44 20.33 -16.66
N ALA A 22 8.50 21.19 -16.28
CA ALA A 22 8.30 21.54 -14.88
C ALA A 22 8.14 20.24 -14.08
N GLN A 23 9.01 20.01 -13.09
CA GLN A 23 8.87 18.86 -12.19
C GLN A 23 7.51 18.97 -11.50
N GLN A 24 6.59 18.08 -11.88
CA GLN A 24 5.31 17.96 -11.21
C GLN A 24 5.56 17.72 -9.72
N PRO A 25 4.95 18.50 -8.82
CA PRO A 25 5.15 18.31 -7.39
C PRO A 25 4.71 16.89 -7.02
N VAL A 26 5.61 16.12 -6.42
CA VAL A 26 5.34 14.74 -6.01
C VAL A 26 4.23 14.76 -4.96
N THR A 27 3.07 14.21 -5.30
CA THR A 27 1.90 14.13 -4.42
C THR A 27 2.20 13.29 -3.18
N ALA A 28 1.42 13.47 -2.10
CA ALA A 28 1.56 12.67 -0.89
C ALA A 28 1.46 11.15 -1.18
N MET A 29 0.52 10.75 -2.05
CA MET A 29 0.41 9.37 -2.52
C MET A 29 1.65 8.92 -3.31
N GLY A 30 2.19 9.76 -4.19
CA GLY A 30 3.43 9.46 -4.91
C GLY A 30 4.62 9.25 -3.97
N ARG A 31 4.71 10.04 -2.89
CA ARG A 31 5.73 9.87 -1.83
C ARG A 31 5.53 8.57 -1.05
N PHE A 32 4.30 8.24 -0.69
CA PHE A 32 3.97 6.98 -0.02
C PHE A 32 4.33 5.76 -0.88
N MET A 33 3.94 5.76 -2.16
CA MET A 33 4.26 4.65 -3.08
C MET A 33 5.76 4.51 -3.32
N ASN A 34 6.52 5.61 -3.36
CA ASN A 34 7.99 5.58 -3.42
C ASN A 34 8.59 5.03 -2.12
N TRP A 35 8.03 5.38 -0.96
CA TRP A 35 8.44 4.78 0.30
C TRP A 35 8.20 3.28 0.32
N CYS A 36 7.02 2.80 -0.10
CA CYS A 36 6.71 1.38 -0.19
C CYS A 36 7.66 0.62 -1.12
N ALA A 37 8.11 1.24 -2.22
CA ALA A 37 9.10 0.65 -3.12
C ALA A 37 10.47 0.50 -2.44
N ASN A 38 10.90 1.50 -1.66
CA ASN A 38 12.17 1.43 -0.91
C ASN A 38 12.16 0.38 0.22
N GLN A 39 10.98 -0.11 0.63
CA GLN A 39 10.84 -1.17 1.63
C GLN A 39 11.06 -2.59 1.07
N GLU A 40 11.31 -2.76 -0.23
CA GLU A 40 11.46 -4.08 -0.86
C GLU A 40 12.62 -4.90 -0.27
N GLN A 41 13.70 -4.23 0.17
CA GLN A 41 14.83 -4.86 0.86
C GLN A 41 14.40 -5.61 2.15
N TYR A 42 13.30 -5.20 2.77
CA TYR A 42 12.74 -5.81 3.99
C TYR A 42 11.48 -6.63 3.69
N ARG A 43 11.29 -7.11 2.45
CA ARG A 43 10.08 -7.84 2.03
C ARG A 43 9.71 -9.00 2.95
N PHE A 44 10.70 -9.78 3.41
CA PHE A 44 10.44 -10.88 4.36
C PHE A 44 10.03 -10.40 5.74
N GLY A 45 10.58 -9.28 6.22
CA GLY A 45 10.16 -8.64 7.46
C GLY A 45 8.71 -8.16 7.38
N TRP A 46 8.33 -7.54 6.27
CA TRP A 46 6.94 -7.13 6.02
C TRP A 46 6.00 -8.32 5.90
N LEU A 47 6.40 -9.40 5.21
CA LEU A 47 5.61 -10.63 5.14
C LEU A 47 5.35 -11.21 6.53
N ALA A 48 6.40 -11.34 7.36
CA ALA A 48 6.27 -11.83 8.72
C ALA A 48 5.40 -10.92 9.58
N ALA A 49 5.58 -9.60 9.47
CA ALA A 49 4.78 -8.61 10.18
C ALA A 49 3.30 -8.67 9.79
N VAL A 50 2.97 -8.80 8.50
CA VAL A 50 1.57 -8.92 8.06
C VAL A 50 0.94 -10.20 8.61
N ILE A 51 1.64 -11.34 8.56
CA ILE A 51 1.10 -12.59 9.09
C ILE A 51 0.91 -12.50 10.60
N ALA A 52 1.91 -12.03 11.34
CA ALA A 52 1.88 -11.98 12.80
C ALA A 52 0.89 -10.92 13.33
N ILE A 53 0.92 -9.71 12.77
CA ILE A 53 0.06 -8.61 13.24
C ILE A 53 -1.36 -8.81 12.73
N HIS A 54 -1.54 -9.03 11.42
CA HIS A 54 -2.88 -9.16 10.85
C HIS A 54 -3.51 -10.51 11.23
N GLY A 55 -2.86 -11.60 10.82
CA GLY A 55 -3.42 -12.94 10.96
C GLY A 55 -3.57 -13.39 12.41
N CYS A 56 -2.62 -13.01 13.28
CA CYS A 56 -2.62 -13.53 14.66
C CYS A 56 -3.18 -12.55 15.70
N ALA A 57 -3.16 -11.24 15.48
CA ALA A 57 -3.66 -10.27 16.46
C ALA A 57 -4.93 -9.57 15.97
N LEU A 58 -4.88 -8.95 14.80
CA LEU A 58 -5.97 -8.12 14.30
C LEU A 58 -7.23 -8.94 13.96
N THR A 59 -7.08 -10.07 13.26
CA THR A 59 -8.22 -10.92 12.90
C THR A 59 -8.95 -11.49 14.12
N PRO A 60 -8.28 -12.06 15.15
CA PRO A 60 -9.00 -12.50 16.36
C PRO A 60 -9.71 -11.35 17.08
N ILE A 61 -9.12 -10.15 17.11
CA ILE A 61 -9.73 -8.97 17.74
C ILE A 61 -10.99 -8.53 16.96
N THR A 62 -10.94 -8.46 15.63
CA THR A 62 -12.11 -8.11 14.81
C THR A 62 -13.21 -9.16 14.93
N LEU A 63 -12.88 -10.45 14.86
CA LEU A 63 -13.85 -11.52 15.04
C LEU A 63 -14.51 -11.46 16.43
N PHE A 64 -13.72 -11.20 17.48
CA PHE A 64 -14.24 -11.04 18.83
C PHE A 64 -15.24 -9.87 18.93
N ALA A 65 -14.92 -8.73 18.32
CA ALA A 65 -15.82 -7.58 18.24
C ALA A 65 -17.13 -7.90 17.49
N ILE A 66 -17.05 -8.65 16.39
CA ILE A 66 -18.23 -9.06 15.61
C ILE A 66 -19.15 -9.99 16.43
N ILE A 67 -18.57 -10.96 17.14
CA ILE A 67 -19.32 -11.90 17.99
C ILE A 67 -20.06 -11.15 19.10
N LEU A 68 -19.38 -10.20 19.77
CA LEU A 68 -19.98 -9.38 20.84
C LEU A 68 -21.08 -8.43 20.37
N SER A 69 -21.07 -8.05 19.09
CA SER A 69 -22.06 -7.12 18.50
C SER A 69 -23.34 -7.81 18.01
N GLY A 70 -23.44 -9.15 18.06
CA GLY A 70 -24.61 -9.90 17.57
C GLY A 70 -24.39 -10.65 16.25
N SER A 71 -23.14 -10.94 15.87
CA SER A 71 -22.74 -11.85 14.78
C SER A 71 -23.47 -11.63 13.44
N SER A 72 -23.18 -10.51 12.77
CA SER A 72 -23.65 -10.30 11.39
C SER A 72 -22.77 -11.05 10.38
N ILE A 73 -23.38 -11.92 9.59
CA ILE A 73 -22.72 -12.67 8.49
C ILE A 73 -22.04 -11.71 7.50
N ALA A 74 -22.61 -10.53 7.26
CA ALA A 74 -22.03 -9.54 6.37
C ALA A 74 -20.67 -9.03 6.89
N LEU A 75 -20.57 -8.73 8.20
CA LEU A 75 -19.32 -8.27 8.83
C LEU A 75 -18.24 -9.38 8.82
N TRP A 76 -18.67 -10.62 9.06
CA TRP A 76 -17.80 -11.80 8.95
C TRP A 76 -17.22 -11.96 7.54
N ALA A 77 -18.07 -11.89 6.51
CA ALA A 77 -17.64 -12.00 5.13
C ALA A 77 -16.68 -10.87 4.75
N THR A 78 -16.94 -9.63 5.17
CA THR A 78 -16.05 -8.50 4.88
C THR A 78 -14.69 -8.64 5.57
N ALA A 79 -14.66 -9.08 6.83
CA ALA A 79 -13.41 -9.31 7.57
C ALA A 79 -12.57 -10.42 6.92
N LEU A 80 -13.21 -11.53 6.51
CA LEU A 80 -12.52 -12.62 5.82
C LEU A 80 -11.97 -12.19 4.46
N VAL A 81 -12.72 -11.41 3.68
CA VAL A 81 -12.26 -10.90 2.39
C VAL A 81 -11.07 -9.95 2.57
N ALA A 82 -11.11 -9.05 3.55
CA ALA A 82 -10.01 -8.15 3.87
C ALA A 82 -8.74 -8.94 4.24
N MET A 83 -8.86 -9.89 5.16
CA MET A 83 -7.76 -10.77 5.56
C MET A 83 -7.21 -11.58 4.37
N CYS A 84 -8.07 -12.18 3.55
CA CYS A 84 -7.66 -12.93 2.37
C CYS A 84 -6.91 -12.05 1.37
N ALA A 85 -7.35 -10.81 1.13
CA ALA A 85 -6.64 -9.90 0.23
C ALA A 85 -5.22 -9.57 0.74
N ALA A 86 -5.07 -9.33 2.04
CA ALA A 86 -3.77 -9.06 2.66
C ALA A 86 -2.86 -10.31 2.65
N LEU A 87 -3.37 -11.49 2.97
CA LEU A 87 -2.55 -12.70 3.00
C LEU A 87 -2.21 -13.22 1.60
N VAL A 88 -3.17 -13.27 0.67
CA VAL A 88 -2.95 -13.76 -0.69
C VAL A 88 -1.93 -12.89 -1.43
N SER A 89 -1.99 -11.57 -1.29
CA SER A 89 -1.00 -10.68 -1.91
C SER A 89 0.41 -10.89 -1.34
N ASN A 90 0.55 -11.15 -0.04
CA ASN A 90 1.83 -11.47 0.59
C ASN A 90 2.34 -12.87 0.21
N LEU A 91 1.47 -13.89 0.14
CA LEU A 91 1.83 -15.25 -0.26
C LEU A 91 2.17 -15.34 -1.76
N ALA A 92 1.55 -14.51 -2.60
CA ALA A 92 1.88 -14.38 -4.01
C ALA A 92 3.24 -13.70 -4.26
N ALA A 93 4.00 -13.37 -3.21
CA ALA A 93 5.29 -12.70 -3.27
C ALA A 93 5.27 -11.41 -4.11
N GLN A 94 4.13 -10.69 -4.09
CA GLN A 94 3.98 -9.41 -4.75
C GLN A 94 4.99 -8.37 -4.19
N PRO A 95 5.39 -7.37 -4.99
CA PRO A 95 6.30 -6.34 -4.52
C PRO A 95 5.69 -5.55 -3.36
N THR A 96 6.51 -5.05 -2.44
CA THR A 96 6.07 -4.29 -1.24
C THR A 96 5.31 -3.01 -1.60
N LYS A 97 5.52 -2.49 -2.81
CA LYS A 97 4.73 -1.41 -3.40
C LYS A 97 3.23 -1.73 -3.50
N VAL A 98 2.85 -3.01 -3.54
CA VAL A 98 1.46 -3.46 -3.60
C VAL A 98 1.01 -4.06 -2.28
N THR A 99 1.84 -4.87 -1.62
CA THR A 99 1.44 -5.54 -0.38
C THR A 99 1.26 -4.59 0.80
N ILE A 100 2.10 -3.56 0.94
CA ILE A 100 2.01 -2.59 2.04
C ILE A 100 0.72 -1.76 1.93
N PRO A 101 0.35 -1.19 0.76
CA PRO A 101 -0.94 -0.51 0.61
C PRO A 101 -2.14 -1.43 0.90
N ILE A 102 -2.13 -2.67 0.40
CA ILE A 102 -3.21 -3.63 0.64
C ILE A 102 -3.35 -3.92 2.14
N PHE A 103 -2.22 -4.15 2.83
CA PHE A 103 -2.21 -4.35 4.27
C PHE A 103 -2.77 -3.15 5.03
N PHE A 104 -2.41 -1.92 4.64
CA PHE A 104 -2.92 -0.71 5.27
C PHE A 104 -4.43 -0.54 5.06
N VAL A 105 -4.92 -0.83 3.86
CA VAL A 105 -6.37 -0.85 3.56
C VAL A 105 -7.08 -1.92 4.37
N SER A 106 -6.49 -3.11 4.51
CA SER A 106 -7.06 -4.20 5.32
C SER A 106 -7.22 -3.80 6.78
N ILE A 107 -6.20 -3.17 7.37
CA ILE A 107 -6.26 -2.63 8.74
C ILE A 107 -7.38 -1.59 8.86
N LEU A 108 -7.51 -0.70 7.86
CA LEU A 108 -8.54 0.34 7.88
C LEU A 108 -9.95 -0.30 7.85
N VAL A 109 -10.15 -1.34 7.03
CA VAL A 109 -11.39 -2.11 7.00
C VAL A 109 -11.66 -2.78 8.35
N ASP A 110 -10.67 -3.42 8.96
CA ASP A 110 -10.80 -4.04 10.28
C ASP A 110 -11.19 -3.03 11.36
N VAL A 111 -10.55 -1.86 11.38
CA VAL A 111 -10.90 -0.77 12.29
C VAL A 111 -12.31 -0.26 12.03
N ALA A 112 -12.72 -0.12 10.78
CA ALA A 112 -14.08 0.28 10.42
C ALA A 112 -15.13 -0.74 10.90
N ILE A 113 -14.82 -2.04 10.82
CA ILE A 113 -15.67 -3.11 11.36
C ILE A 113 -15.78 -2.99 12.88
N ILE A 114 -14.66 -2.81 13.60
CA ILE A 114 -14.67 -2.62 15.06
C ILE A 114 -15.53 -1.42 15.44
N VAL A 115 -15.38 -0.28 14.76
CA VAL A 115 -16.19 0.91 14.99
C VAL A 115 -17.67 0.64 14.71
N ALA A 116 -17.99 -0.06 13.62
CA ALA A 116 -19.37 -0.42 13.29
C ALA A 116 -19.99 -1.34 14.36
N CYS A 117 -19.22 -2.29 14.91
CA CYS A 117 -19.64 -3.14 16.03
C CYS A 117 -19.89 -2.32 17.30
N LEU A 118 -19.02 -1.35 17.61
CA LEU A 118 -19.21 -0.46 18.75
C LEU A 118 -20.46 0.41 18.61
N MET A 119 -20.74 0.91 17.39
CA MET A 119 -21.92 1.73 17.10
C MET A 119 -23.23 0.95 17.17
N HIS A 120 -23.24 -0.32 16.76
CA HIS A 120 -24.41 -1.20 16.93
C HIS A 120 -24.68 -1.55 18.41
N GLY A 121 -23.71 -1.30 19.29
CA GLY A 121 -23.76 -1.65 20.70
C GLY A 121 -23.45 -3.13 20.92
N PHE A 122 -22.79 -3.42 22.05
CA PHE A 122 -22.55 -4.80 22.47
C PHE A 122 -23.85 -5.46 22.91
N ASN A 123 -24.57 -6.02 21.94
CA ASN A 123 -25.76 -6.81 22.22
C ASN A 123 -25.34 -8.23 22.61
N ILE A 124 -24.83 -8.37 23.84
CA ILE A 124 -24.50 -9.66 24.47
C ILE A 124 -25.76 -10.56 24.56
N ALA A 125 -26.96 -9.94 24.49
CA ALA A 125 -28.25 -10.61 24.43
C ALA A 125 -28.63 -11.12 23.00
N GLY A 126 -27.78 -10.93 21.99
CA GLY A 126 -27.96 -11.49 20.65
C GLY A 126 -26.97 -12.62 20.33
N THR A 127 -26.02 -12.88 21.22
CA THR A 127 -24.90 -13.83 21.00
C THR A 127 -25.31 -15.30 21.19
N TYR A 128 -26.56 -15.58 21.57
CA TYR A 128 -27.11 -16.93 21.75
C TYR A 128 -28.04 -17.33 20.60
N ILE A 129 -27.53 -17.33 19.38
CA ILE A 129 -28.02 -18.17 18.28
C ILE A 129 -26.85 -18.78 17.53
#